data_AF-A0A1F8PBE4-F1
#
_entry.id   AF-A0A1F8PBE4-F1
#
_cell.length_a   1.000
_cell.length_b   1.000
_cell.length_c   1.000
_cell.angle_alpha   90.00
_cell.angle_beta   90.00
_cell.angle_gamma   90.00
#
_symmetry.space_group_name_H-M   'P 1'
#
loop_
_entity.id
_entity.type
_entity.pdbx_description
1 polymer ?
#
loop_
_entity_poly.entity_id
_entity_poly.type
_entity_poly.pdbx_seq_one_letter_code
_entity_poly.pdbx_strand_id
1 'polypeptide(L)'
;MMGGGGGMMGGGGMMGGGGWGSYNPDPNAKPIAIDQAAQAVQGYLSSHYGERLTLAEVMDFTQNYYAEVEEKDTGIHAMEVLIDKYNGSISPEYGPNMMWNTKYSPMGGMMGNYGGGQPIANMPITPDQAMTFAQQYLDTNLPGLTVAEADTFYGYYTLHTLKDGKIEGMLSVNGYTGAVWYHSWHGPFLDMKEYD
;
A
#
# COMPACT_ATOMS: atom_id res chain seq x y z
N MET A 1 -3.33 0.76 -44.31
CA MET A 1 -3.23 -0.44 -43.43
C MET A 1 -2.53 -0.02 -42.15
N MET A 2 -3.09 -0.45 -41.03
CA MET A 2 -2.67 -0.19 -39.65
C MET A 2 -1.31 -0.82 -39.28
N GLY A 3 -0.75 -0.34 -38.16
CA GLY A 3 0.25 -1.01 -37.33
C GLY A 3 1.23 0.04 -36.80
N GLY A 4 1.11 0.59 -35.58
CA GLY A 4 0.81 -0.09 -34.32
C GLY A 4 2.12 -0.50 -33.67
N GLY A 5 2.74 0.41 -32.91
CA GLY A 5 3.97 0.17 -32.16
C GLY A 5 3.96 1.05 -30.93
N GLY A 6 3.62 0.45 -29.80
CA GLY A 6 3.36 1.12 -28.53
C GLY A 6 4.56 1.93 -28.04
N GLY A 7 4.28 3.16 -27.61
CA GLY A 7 5.23 3.94 -26.85
C GLY A 7 5.49 3.28 -25.51
N MET A 8 6.68 2.71 -25.36
CA MET A 8 7.29 2.46 -24.06
C MET A 8 7.41 3.82 -23.34
N MET A 9 6.48 4.11 -22.43
CA MET A 9 6.75 5.11 -21.39
C MET A 9 7.69 4.45 -20.39
N GLY A 10 8.93 4.95 -20.37
CA GLY A 10 10.00 4.49 -19.50
C GLY A 10 9.56 4.48 -18.05
N GLY A 11 9.88 3.37 -17.39
CA GLY A 11 9.63 3.13 -15.98
C GLY A 11 10.10 4.31 -15.13
N GLY A 12 9.26 4.67 -14.16
CA GLY A 12 9.51 5.70 -13.18
C GLY A 12 10.78 5.42 -12.39
N GLY A 13 11.90 5.96 -12.89
CA GLY A 13 13.07 6.26 -12.08
C GLY A 13 12.90 7.65 -11.46
N MET A 14 13.31 7.77 -10.20
CA MET A 14 13.46 9.03 -9.44
C MET A 14 12.19 9.63 -8.81
N MET A 15 11.69 8.97 -7.77
CA MET A 15 11.53 9.67 -6.49
C MET A 15 12.43 8.97 -5.47
N GLY A 16 13.67 9.45 -5.42
CA GLY A 16 14.70 8.92 -4.52
C GLY A 16 14.30 9.09 -3.06
N GLY A 17 14.68 8.09 -2.26
CA GLY A 17 14.56 8.02 -0.81
C GLY A 17 14.93 9.33 -0.11
N GLY A 18 13.89 10.14 0.11
CA GLY A 18 13.92 11.47 0.74
C GLY A 18 12.97 11.54 1.93
N GLY A 19 12.95 10.46 2.71
CA GLY A 19 12.65 10.38 4.15
C GLY A 19 11.53 11.23 4.72
N TRP A 20 10.29 10.70 4.68
CA TRP A 20 9.58 10.47 5.94
C TRP A 20 10.11 9.17 6.54
N GLY A 21 11.39 9.15 6.86
CA GLY A 21 11.92 8.14 7.77
C GLY A 21 11.41 8.49 9.16
N SER A 22 11.07 7.49 9.97
CA SER A 22 10.57 7.72 11.32
C SER A 22 11.40 8.80 12.02
N TYR A 23 10.76 9.93 12.33
CA TYR A 23 11.45 11.07 12.92
C TYR A 23 11.83 10.63 14.32
N ASN A 24 13.12 10.43 14.55
CA ASN A 24 13.60 10.12 15.89
C ASN A 24 13.80 11.44 16.66
N PRO A 25 12.89 11.86 17.54
CA PRO A 25 13.04 13.10 18.29
C PRO A 25 14.17 13.04 19.32
N ASP A 26 14.67 11.85 19.67
CA ASP A 26 15.69 11.62 20.69
C ASP A 26 16.55 10.39 20.34
N PRO A 27 17.88 10.50 20.23
CA PRO A 27 18.77 9.35 19.96
C PRO A 27 18.58 8.12 20.84
N ASN A 28 17.94 8.26 22.01
CA ASN A 28 17.64 7.16 22.94
C ASN A 28 16.19 6.67 22.88
N ALA A 29 15.31 7.31 22.09
CA ALA A 29 13.95 6.84 21.93
C ALA A 29 13.96 5.45 21.31
N LYS A 30 13.12 4.58 21.89
CA LYS A 30 12.89 3.24 21.36
C LYS A 30 11.63 3.27 20.51
N PRO A 31 11.58 2.48 19.42
CA PRO A 31 10.32 2.22 18.73
C PRO A 31 9.24 1.74 19.71
N ILE A 32 8.01 2.21 19.50
CA ILE A 32 6.82 1.64 20.13
C ILE A 32 6.66 0.18 19.66
N ALA A 33 5.99 -0.66 20.45
CA ALA A 33 5.70 -2.02 20.02
C ALA A 33 4.62 -2.04 18.91
N ILE A 34 4.60 -3.09 18.09
CA ILE A 34 3.60 -3.29 17.03
C ILE A 34 2.16 -3.23 17.57
N ASP A 35 1.91 -3.72 18.78
CA ASP A 35 0.59 -3.62 19.43
C ASP A 35 0.18 -2.17 19.73
N GLN A 36 1.15 -1.31 20.05
CA GLN A 36 0.89 0.11 20.28
C GLN A 36 0.60 0.83 18.96
N ALA A 37 1.29 0.45 17.87
CA ALA A 37 0.97 0.94 16.53
C ALA A 37 -0.45 0.54 16.11
N ALA A 38 -0.83 -0.72 16.31
CA ALA A 38 -2.19 -1.20 16.05
C ALA A 38 -3.24 -0.45 16.86
N GLN A 39 -3.01 -0.23 18.16
CA GLN A 39 -3.90 0.57 19.01
C GLN A 39 -4.05 2.00 18.51
N ALA A 40 -2.96 2.62 18.01
CA ALA A 40 -3.03 3.95 17.42
C ALA A 40 -3.94 3.97 16.18
N VAL A 41 -3.82 2.98 15.28
CA VAL A 41 -4.68 2.88 14.10
C VAL A 41 -6.14 2.63 14.49
N GLN A 42 -6.41 1.70 15.40
CA GLN A 42 -7.77 1.44 15.89
C GLN A 42 -8.42 2.69 16.50
N GLY A 43 -7.66 3.48 17.26
CA GLY A 43 -8.10 4.76 17.81
C GLY A 43 -8.40 5.82 16.74
N TYR A 44 -7.54 5.91 15.72
CA TYR A 44 -7.75 6.75 14.54
C TYR A 44 -9.02 6.37 13.78
N LEU A 45 -9.22 5.08 13.47
CA LEU A 45 -10.40 4.59 12.78
C LEU A 45 -11.68 4.90 13.55
N SER A 46 -11.68 4.63 14.85
CA SER A 46 -12.83 4.90 15.73
C SER A 46 -13.20 6.40 15.74
N SER A 47 -12.21 7.28 15.72
CA SER A 47 -12.41 8.73 15.81
C SER A 47 -12.87 9.37 14.49
N HIS A 48 -12.41 8.87 13.35
CA HIS A 48 -12.64 9.48 12.03
C HIS A 48 -13.68 8.75 11.18
N TYR A 49 -13.85 7.44 11.38
CA TYR A 49 -14.66 6.58 10.52
C TYR A 49 -15.76 5.82 11.29
N GLY A 50 -15.71 5.83 12.62
CA GLY A 50 -16.64 5.11 13.48
C GLY A 50 -16.45 3.60 13.31
N GLU A 51 -17.54 2.86 13.19
CA GLU A 51 -17.50 1.39 13.04
C GLU A 51 -17.42 0.91 11.59
N ARG A 52 -17.32 1.81 10.60
CA ARG A 52 -17.36 1.43 9.18
C ARG A 52 -16.09 0.75 8.69
N LEU A 53 -14.95 1.13 9.27
CA LEU A 53 -13.64 0.62 8.89
C LEU A 53 -13.03 -0.19 10.03
N THR A 54 -12.22 -1.17 9.68
CA THR A 54 -11.46 -2.01 10.62
C THR A 54 -9.99 -2.09 10.22
N LEU A 55 -9.13 -2.38 11.18
CA LEU A 55 -7.74 -2.69 10.94
C LEU A 55 -7.65 -4.14 10.46
N ALA A 56 -6.99 -4.38 9.33
CA ALA A 56 -6.80 -5.73 8.76
C ALA A 56 -5.42 -6.29 9.12
N GLU A 57 -4.37 -5.50 8.91
CA GLU A 57 -3.01 -5.89 9.28
C GLU A 57 -2.15 -4.70 9.68
N VAL A 58 -1.10 -5.00 10.46
CA VAL A 58 0.01 -4.09 10.75
C VAL A 58 1.32 -4.80 10.45
N MET A 59 2.19 -4.15 9.68
CA MET A 59 3.52 -4.63 9.38
C MET A 59 4.57 -3.73 10.04
N ASP A 60 5.56 -4.35 10.67
CA ASP A 60 6.75 -3.70 11.19
C ASP A 60 7.84 -3.70 10.12
N PHE A 61 8.17 -2.52 9.61
CA PHE A 61 9.37 -2.29 8.85
C PHE A 61 10.35 -1.43 9.63
N THR A 62 11.62 -1.50 9.25
CA THR A 62 12.69 -0.72 9.90
C THR A 62 12.45 0.80 9.89
N GLN A 63 11.79 1.36 8.86
CA GLN A 63 11.59 2.81 8.74
C GLN A 63 10.23 3.30 9.25
N ASN A 64 9.20 2.46 9.25
CA ASN A 64 7.85 2.81 9.68
C ASN A 64 7.08 1.53 10.05
N TYR A 65 5.99 1.69 10.78
CA TYR A 65 4.90 0.70 10.73
C TYR A 65 4.01 1.02 9.55
N TYR A 66 3.45 -0.01 8.93
CA TYR A 66 2.47 0.08 7.85
C TYR A 66 1.20 -0.61 8.33
N ALA A 67 0.02 -0.15 7.90
CA ALA A 67 -1.23 -0.82 8.19
C ALA A 67 -2.22 -0.73 7.04
N GLU A 68 -2.93 -1.82 6.81
CA GLU A 68 -4.07 -1.88 5.93
C GLU A 68 -5.37 -1.77 6.69
N VAL A 69 -6.31 -1.05 6.10
CA VAL A 69 -7.63 -0.78 6.68
C VAL A 69 -8.68 -1.24 5.70
N GLU A 70 -9.68 -1.96 6.17
CA GLU A 70 -10.76 -2.52 5.36
C GLU A 70 -12.13 -1.96 5.74
N GLU A 71 -13.07 -2.06 4.80
CA GLU A 71 -14.49 -1.87 5.07
C GLU A 71 -15.09 -3.11 5.74
N LYS A 72 -15.73 -2.93 6.90
CA LYS A 72 -16.29 -4.08 7.64
C LYS A 72 -17.41 -4.83 6.92
N ASP A 73 -18.16 -4.14 6.06
CA ASP A 73 -19.33 -4.71 5.38
C ASP A 73 -18.99 -5.43 4.08
N THR A 74 -17.89 -5.05 3.42
CA THR A 74 -17.50 -5.60 2.12
C THR A 74 -16.20 -6.40 2.14
N GLY A 75 -15.33 -6.19 3.13
CA GLY A 75 -13.96 -6.74 3.15
C GLY A 75 -13.05 -6.12 2.07
N ILE A 76 -13.46 -5.02 1.43
CA ILE A 76 -12.63 -4.32 0.47
C ILE A 76 -11.67 -3.42 1.22
N HIS A 77 -10.39 -3.43 0.84
CA HIS A 77 -9.39 -2.59 1.47
C HIS A 77 -9.67 -1.12 1.13
N ALA A 78 -9.84 -0.33 2.18
CA ALA A 78 -10.21 1.06 2.14
C ALA A 78 -8.99 1.94 1.88
N MET A 79 -7.93 1.82 2.68
CA MET A 79 -6.74 2.68 2.60
C MET A 79 -5.54 2.06 3.29
N GLU A 80 -4.37 2.59 2.97
CA GLU A 80 -3.10 2.23 3.58
C GLU A 80 -2.56 3.43 4.40
N VAL A 81 -2.04 3.15 5.58
CA VAL A 81 -1.46 4.18 6.46
C VAL A 81 -0.08 3.81 6.95
N LEU A 82 0.76 4.82 7.14
CA LEU A 82 2.06 4.71 7.78
C LEU A 82 1.93 5.22 9.22
N ILE A 83 2.60 4.52 10.14
CA ILE A 83 2.68 4.91 11.55
C ILE A 83 4.13 5.13 11.92
N ASP A 84 4.43 6.32 12.47
CA ASP A 84 5.76 6.66 12.96
C ASP A 84 6.14 5.76 14.14
N LYS A 85 7.36 5.20 14.10
CA LYS A 85 7.79 4.21 15.08
C LYS A 85 8.00 4.78 16.47
N TYR A 86 8.21 6.09 16.64
CA TYR A 86 8.56 6.66 17.94
C TYR A 86 7.38 7.33 18.63
N ASN A 87 6.49 7.96 17.87
CA ASN A 87 5.38 8.72 18.44
C ASN A 87 4.00 8.20 18.04
N GLY A 88 3.90 7.20 17.15
CA GLY A 88 2.62 6.62 16.75
C GLY A 88 1.77 7.53 15.85
N SER A 89 2.34 8.61 15.29
CA SER A 89 1.63 9.51 14.38
C SER A 89 1.28 8.77 13.10
N ILE A 90 0.05 8.97 12.63
CA ILE A 90 -0.50 8.30 11.46
C ILE A 90 -0.54 9.26 10.28
N SER A 91 -0.09 8.79 9.12
CA SER A 91 -0.20 9.50 7.85
C SER A 91 -0.65 8.55 6.75
N PRO A 92 -1.33 9.04 5.70
CA PRO A 92 -1.59 8.23 4.52
C PRO A 92 -0.29 7.71 3.90
N GLU A 93 -0.32 6.48 3.39
CA GLU A 93 0.80 5.96 2.61
C GLU A 93 0.97 6.71 1.28
N TYR A 94 2.22 6.88 0.85
CA TYR A 94 2.57 7.50 -0.43
C TYR A 94 2.22 6.63 -1.63
N GLY A 95 2.13 7.25 -2.81
CA GLY A 95 1.98 6.50 -4.05
C GLY A 95 0.56 5.97 -4.24
N PRO A 96 0.32 4.66 -4.39
CA PRO A 96 -0.98 4.08 -4.77
C PRO A 96 -2.17 4.54 -3.93
N ASN A 97 -2.07 4.53 -2.61
CA ASN A 97 -3.12 5.03 -1.72
C ASN A 97 -3.50 6.50 -1.98
N MET A 98 -2.53 7.34 -2.33
CA MET A 98 -2.78 8.76 -2.63
C MET A 98 -3.22 8.98 -4.07
N MET A 99 -2.65 8.22 -5.02
CA MET A 99 -2.74 8.49 -6.46
C MET A 99 -3.76 7.63 -7.20
N TRP A 100 -3.97 6.39 -6.75
CA TRP A 100 -4.79 5.38 -7.41
C TRP A 100 -6.05 5.01 -6.62
N ASN A 101 -6.09 5.31 -5.32
CA ASN A 101 -7.30 5.08 -4.51
C ASN A 101 -8.44 6.01 -4.96
N THR A 102 -9.51 5.42 -5.48
CA THR A 102 -10.65 6.15 -6.04
C THR A 102 -11.71 6.50 -5.01
N LYS A 103 -11.71 5.86 -3.83
CA LYS A 103 -12.72 6.08 -2.77
C LYS A 103 -12.19 6.86 -1.57
N TYR A 104 -10.99 6.51 -1.12
CA TYR A 104 -10.42 6.97 0.14
C TYR A 104 -9.15 7.82 -0.02
N SER A 105 -8.73 8.12 -1.27
CA SER A 105 -7.55 8.97 -1.50
C SER A 105 -7.69 10.31 -0.77
N PRO A 106 -6.70 10.69 0.06
CA PRO A 106 -6.62 12.02 0.65
C PRO A 106 -6.47 13.13 -0.40
N MET A 107 -6.02 12.82 -1.62
CA MET A 107 -5.96 13.75 -2.74
C MET A 107 -7.29 13.91 -3.46
N GLY A 108 -8.27 13.03 -3.24
CA GLY A 108 -9.56 13.03 -3.94
C GLY A 108 -10.34 14.34 -3.83
N GLY A 109 -10.17 15.09 -2.73
CA GLY A 109 -10.77 16.41 -2.53
C GLY A 109 -10.06 17.58 -3.24
N MET A 110 -8.76 17.45 -3.55
CA MET A 110 -7.96 18.49 -4.22
C MET A 110 -7.78 18.25 -5.71
N MET A 111 -7.69 16.99 -6.13
CA MET A 111 -7.52 16.57 -7.52
C MET A 111 -8.86 16.39 -8.24
N GLY A 112 -10.00 16.50 -7.54
CA GLY A 112 -11.34 16.44 -8.12
C GLY A 112 -11.56 15.15 -8.90
N ASN A 113 -11.94 14.06 -8.21
CA ASN A 113 -12.37 12.78 -8.77
C ASN A 113 -11.88 12.53 -10.21
N TYR A 114 -10.61 12.13 -10.39
CA TYR A 114 -9.96 11.93 -11.70
C TYR A 114 -10.69 10.92 -12.62
N GLY A 115 -11.79 10.31 -12.18
CA GLY A 115 -12.65 9.46 -13.00
C GLY A 115 -14.12 9.87 -13.09
N GLY A 116 -14.61 10.87 -12.33
CA GLY A 116 -16.03 11.28 -12.32
C GLY A 116 -17.07 10.17 -11.97
N GLY A 117 -16.61 8.94 -11.74
CA GLY A 117 -17.41 7.74 -11.55
C GLY A 117 -17.53 7.36 -10.07
N GLN A 118 -18.44 6.44 -9.79
CA GLN A 118 -18.49 5.79 -8.48
C GLN A 118 -17.27 4.88 -8.31
N PRO A 119 -16.61 4.88 -7.14
CA PRO A 119 -15.52 3.96 -6.87
C PRO A 119 -15.99 2.51 -7.00
N ILE A 120 -15.20 1.68 -7.69
CA ILE A 120 -15.48 0.25 -7.89
C ILE A 120 -14.26 -0.58 -7.47
N ALA A 121 -14.50 -1.69 -6.79
CA ALA A 121 -13.48 -2.70 -6.49
C ALA A 121 -13.41 -3.80 -7.55
N ASN A 122 -14.50 -4.01 -8.31
CA ASN A 122 -14.49 -4.87 -9.49
C ASN A 122 -13.88 -4.10 -10.68
N MET A 123 -12.57 -4.22 -10.85
CA MET A 123 -11.79 -3.47 -11.82
C MET A 123 -11.55 -4.27 -13.12
N PRO A 124 -11.19 -3.61 -14.24
CA PRO A 124 -10.91 -4.31 -15.50
C PRO A 124 -9.74 -5.30 -15.44
N ILE A 125 -8.71 -5.00 -14.65
CA ILE A 125 -7.65 -5.95 -14.30
C ILE A 125 -8.14 -6.75 -13.10
N THR A 126 -8.14 -8.07 -13.19
CA THR A 126 -8.52 -8.98 -12.09
C THR A 126 -7.37 -9.18 -11.09
N PRO A 127 -7.63 -9.70 -9.87
CA PRO A 127 -6.57 -10.07 -8.92
C PRO A 127 -5.50 -11.00 -9.52
N ASP A 128 -5.91 -12.06 -10.23
CA ASP A 128 -4.98 -12.99 -10.89
C ASP A 128 -4.10 -12.30 -11.95
N GLN A 129 -4.67 -11.35 -12.70
CA GLN A 129 -3.91 -10.56 -13.68
C GLN A 129 -2.94 -9.61 -12.98
N ALA A 130 -3.34 -9.01 -11.86
CA ALA A 130 -2.47 -8.16 -11.05
C ALA A 130 -1.28 -8.95 -10.49
N MET A 131 -1.52 -10.15 -9.93
CA MET A 131 -0.45 -11.07 -9.52
C MET A 131 0.50 -11.41 -10.68
N THR A 132 -0.06 -11.66 -11.87
CA THR A 132 0.74 -11.95 -13.07
C THR A 132 1.63 -10.77 -13.45
N PHE A 133 1.09 -9.54 -13.48
CA PHE A 133 1.87 -8.34 -13.82
C PHE A 133 2.94 -8.02 -12.77
N ALA A 134 2.59 -8.18 -11.49
CA ALA A 134 3.52 -8.01 -10.40
C ALA A 134 4.67 -9.03 -10.45
N GLN A 135 4.38 -10.32 -10.69
CA GLN A 135 5.42 -11.33 -10.82
C GLN A 135 6.34 -11.06 -12.00
N GLN A 136 5.80 -10.66 -13.16
CA GLN A 136 6.62 -10.29 -14.33
C GLN A 136 7.56 -9.11 -14.04
N TYR A 137 7.09 -8.14 -13.26
CA TYR A 137 7.92 -7.03 -12.80
C TYR A 137 9.05 -7.53 -11.88
N LEU A 138 8.75 -8.40 -10.92
CA LEU A 138 9.76 -8.97 -10.01
C LEU A 138 10.79 -9.82 -10.75
N ASP A 139 10.38 -10.68 -11.67
CA ASP A 139 11.29 -11.52 -12.46
C ASP A 139 12.33 -10.68 -13.23
N THR A 140 11.94 -9.48 -13.64
CA THR A 140 12.81 -8.55 -14.39
C THR A 140 13.69 -7.70 -13.48
N ASN A 141 13.13 -7.17 -12.39
CA ASN A 141 13.77 -6.10 -11.59
C ASN A 141 14.34 -6.59 -10.26
N LEU A 142 13.77 -7.64 -9.68
CA LEU A 142 14.06 -8.17 -8.36
C LEU A 142 14.02 -9.72 -8.39
N PRO A 143 14.87 -10.36 -9.20
CA PRO A 143 14.79 -11.80 -9.44
C PRO A 143 14.98 -12.60 -8.15
N GLY A 144 14.14 -13.62 -7.99
CA GLY A 144 14.09 -14.48 -6.80
C GLY A 144 13.03 -14.09 -5.77
N LEU A 145 12.32 -12.97 -5.98
CA LEU A 145 11.09 -12.67 -5.24
C LEU A 145 9.86 -13.24 -5.95
N THR A 146 8.86 -13.61 -5.16
CA THR A 146 7.52 -13.98 -5.64
C THR A 146 6.45 -13.07 -5.04
N VAL A 147 5.22 -13.11 -5.55
CA VAL A 147 4.09 -12.38 -4.96
C VAL A 147 3.19 -13.28 -4.12
N ALA A 148 2.58 -12.71 -3.08
CA ALA A 148 1.47 -13.30 -2.34
C ALA A 148 0.13 -13.05 -3.07
N GLU A 149 -0.99 -13.34 -2.39
CA GLU A 149 -2.33 -12.97 -2.88
C GLU A 149 -2.48 -11.45 -3.00
N ALA A 150 -3.48 -11.03 -3.77
CA ALA A 150 -3.72 -9.62 -4.07
C ALA A 150 -4.85 -9.04 -3.23
N ASP A 151 -4.50 -8.09 -2.36
CA ASP A 151 -5.43 -7.33 -1.55
C ASP A 151 -6.10 -6.26 -2.42
N THR A 152 -7.42 -6.28 -2.45
CA THR A 152 -8.19 -5.46 -3.39
C THR A 152 -8.55 -4.13 -2.76
N PHE A 153 -8.00 -3.04 -3.32
CA PHE A 153 -8.36 -1.67 -2.99
C PHE A 153 -9.23 -1.06 -4.08
N TYR A 154 -9.85 0.07 -3.77
CA TYR A 154 -10.64 0.84 -4.74
C TYR A 154 -9.73 1.52 -5.78
N GLY A 155 -9.40 0.82 -6.87
CA GLY A 155 -8.65 1.36 -8.01
C GLY A 155 -7.27 0.73 -8.24
N TYR A 156 -6.82 -0.13 -7.32
CA TYR A 156 -5.54 -0.83 -7.38
C TYR A 156 -5.56 -2.06 -6.47
N TYR A 157 -4.49 -2.84 -6.56
CA TYR A 157 -4.21 -3.98 -5.69
C TYR A 157 -2.91 -3.73 -4.95
N THR A 158 -2.78 -4.20 -3.72
CA THR A 158 -1.50 -4.31 -3.02
C THR A 158 -1.16 -5.79 -2.84
N LEU A 159 0.12 -6.13 -2.96
CA LEU A 159 0.62 -7.49 -2.86
C LEU A 159 1.90 -7.50 -2.05
N HIS A 160 1.95 -8.39 -1.05
CA HIS A 160 3.19 -8.73 -0.38
C HIS A 160 4.15 -9.42 -1.35
N THR A 161 5.42 -9.07 -1.28
CA THR A 161 6.51 -9.78 -1.98
C THR A 161 7.17 -10.74 -1.00
N LEU A 162 7.50 -11.92 -1.50
CA LEU A 162 8.01 -13.03 -0.73
C LEU A 162 9.41 -13.43 -1.21
N LYS A 163 10.27 -13.75 -0.26
CA LYS A 163 11.54 -14.43 -0.48
C LYS A 163 11.54 -15.73 0.29
N ASP A 164 11.72 -16.85 -0.43
CA ASP A 164 11.64 -18.19 0.16
C ASP A 164 10.34 -18.42 0.97
N GLY A 165 9.23 -17.86 0.49
CA GLY A 165 7.91 -17.96 1.13
C GLY A 165 7.68 -17.05 2.35
N LYS A 166 8.60 -16.11 2.64
CA LYS A 166 8.48 -15.14 3.74
C LYS A 166 8.37 -13.73 3.20
N ILE A 167 7.58 -12.88 3.85
CA ILE A 167 7.45 -11.48 3.48
C ILE A 167 8.81 -10.76 3.51
N GLU A 168 9.10 -10.03 2.43
CA GLU A 168 10.31 -9.21 2.26
C GLU A 168 9.96 -7.72 2.08
N GLY A 169 8.79 -7.42 1.50
CA GLY A 169 8.35 -6.07 1.13
C GLY A 169 7.02 -6.13 0.40
N MET A 170 6.66 -5.09 -0.35
CA MET A 170 5.38 -5.04 -1.08
C MET A 170 5.42 -4.17 -2.33
N LEU A 171 4.39 -4.31 -3.16
CA LEU A 171 4.14 -3.50 -4.33
C LEU A 171 2.64 -3.36 -4.56
N SER A 172 2.25 -2.39 -5.37
CA SER A 172 0.87 -2.28 -5.87
C SER A 172 0.78 -2.38 -7.37
N VAL A 173 -0.39 -2.77 -7.86
CA VAL A 173 -0.74 -2.83 -9.28
C VAL A 173 -2.00 -2.01 -9.54
N ASN A 174 -1.92 -1.06 -10.47
CA ASN A 174 -3.08 -0.25 -10.84
C ASN A 174 -4.15 -1.11 -11.54
N GLY A 175 -5.39 -1.08 -11.05
CA GLY A 175 -6.45 -1.98 -11.50
C GLY A 175 -7.06 -1.66 -12.87
N TYR A 176 -6.64 -0.55 -13.50
CA TYR A 176 -7.11 -0.16 -14.84
C TYR A 176 -6.04 -0.30 -15.92
N THR A 177 -4.79 -0.03 -15.54
CA THR A 177 -3.66 0.04 -16.49
C THR A 177 -2.69 -1.12 -16.35
N GLY A 178 -2.71 -1.85 -15.23
CA GLY A 178 -1.72 -2.88 -14.91
C GLY A 178 -0.34 -2.31 -14.54
N ALA A 179 -0.21 -1.00 -14.35
CA ALA A 179 1.05 -0.38 -13.93
C ALA A 179 1.47 -0.88 -12.54
N VAL A 180 2.73 -1.30 -12.40
CA VAL A 180 3.30 -1.81 -11.14
C VAL A 180 4.08 -0.70 -10.42
N TRP A 181 3.91 -0.60 -9.10
CA TRP A 181 4.63 0.33 -8.24
C TRP A 181 5.25 -0.41 -7.06
N TYR A 182 6.58 -0.51 -7.01
CA TYR A 182 7.29 -1.17 -5.90
C TYR A 182 7.52 -0.22 -4.71
N HIS A 183 7.24 -0.68 -3.49
CA HIS A 183 7.31 0.16 -2.28
C HIS A 183 8.72 0.10 -1.68
N SER A 184 9.58 1.04 -2.09
CA SER A 184 11.00 1.07 -1.68
C SER A 184 11.28 1.85 -0.39
N TRP A 185 10.28 2.50 0.20
CA TRP A 185 10.46 3.43 1.32
C TRP A 185 10.39 2.81 2.71
N HIS A 186 9.85 1.60 2.87
CA HIS A 186 9.68 1.00 4.21
C HIS A 186 10.99 0.49 4.85
N GLY A 187 11.99 0.18 4.03
CA GLY A 187 13.18 -0.58 4.46
C GLY A 187 12.84 -2.05 4.75
N PRO A 188 13.78 -2.81 5.34
CA PRO A 188 13.57 -4.23 5.62
C PRO A 188 12.33 -4.52 6.49
N PHE A 189 11.63 -5.60 6.16
CA PHE A 189 10.56 -6.19 6.96
C PHE A 189 11.11 -6.81 8.25
N LEU A 190 10.35 -6.68 9.34
CA LEU A 190 10.71 -7.18 10.67
C LEU A 190 9.68 -8.15 11.24
N ASP A 191 8.39 -7.80 11.20
CA ASP A 191 7.31 -8.61 11.77
C ASP A 191 5.93 -8.16 11.22
N MET A 192 4.88 -8.93 11.45
CA MET A 192 3.50 -8.55 11.11
C MET A 192 2.49 -9.06 12.14
N LYS A 193 1.32 -8.42 12.16
CA LYS A 193 0.12 -8.89 12.86
C LYS A 193 -1.11 -8.68 11.99
N GLU A 194 -1.88 -9.75 11.83
CA GLU A 194 -3.20 -9.75 11.20
C GLU A 194 -4.29 -9.61 12.27
N TYR A 195 -5.43 -9.07 11.85
CA TYR A 195 -6.59 -8.77 12.69
C TYR A 195 -7.86 -9.23 11.95
N ASP A 196 -8.76 -9.87 12.70
CA ASP A 196 -10.08 -10.33 12.23
C ASP A 196 -11.18 -9.27 12.39
#